data_AF-A0A654LU35-F1
#
_entry.id   AF-A0A654LU35-F1
#
_cell.length_a   1.000
_cell.length_b   1.000
_cell.length_c   1.000
_cell.angle_alpha   90.00
_cell.angle_beta   90.00
_cell.angle_gamma   90.00
#
_symmetry.space_group_name_H-M   'P 1'
#
loop_
_entity.id
_entity.type
_entity.pdbx_description
1 polymer ?
#
loop_
_entity_poly.entity_id
_entity_poly.type
_entity_poly.pdbx_seq_one_letter_code
_entity_poly.pdbx_strand_id
1 'polypeptide(L)'
;MLFIVKGTMNKIHLMFVGVIITLSMIMSPILQMSYAHQRALYEINGKDYLFVIGSANEPLYVDDKTAATLDAYWPNASDPTNSRANGTQPITGLENMLKVEILAGDKNMTSNLDPAFGEVGKYESETFYPTVATTFDYRIYGNINGTNFDVTFSCQPSGGESAPSDNSTVDISENVVRKALQGGFGCPEDRTGFPEPYISQLEIAQELNKTE
;
A
#
# COMPACT_ATOMS: atom_id res chain seq x y z
N MET A 1 -5.79 15.10 -76.63
CA MET A 1 -6.83 14.87 -75.60
C MET A 1 -6.14 14.42 -74.32
N LEU A 2 -5.88 15.34 -73.39
CA LEU A 2 -5.75 15.07 -71.95
C LEU A 2 -5.90 16.42 -71.21
N PHE A 3 -6.79 16.43 -70.22
CA PHE A 3 -7.29 17.59 -69.48
C PHE A 3 -6.41 17.91 -68.26
N ILE A 4 -6.20 19.22 -68.00
CA ILE A 4 -6.30 20.00 -66.72
C ILE A 4 -5.51 19.41 -65.50
N VAL A 5 -4.79 20.13 -64.63
CA VAL A 5 -5.21 21.26 -63.78
C VAL A 5 -4.00 22.02 -63.25
N LYS A 6 -4.00 23.34 -63.46
CA LYS A 6 -3.19 24.32 -62.74
C LYS A 6 -3.97 24.70 -61.48
N GLY A 7 -3.57 24.17 -60.32
CA GLY A 7 -4.21 24.47 -59.04
C GLY A 7 -3.40 25.50 -58.26
N THR A 8 -3.84 26.75 -58.28
CA THR A 8 -3.31 27.86 -57.48
C THR A 8 -3.51 27.61 -55.98
N MET A 9 -2.40 27.58 -55.24
CA MET A 9 -2.33 27.47 -53.78
C MET A 9 -3.05 28.65 -53.12
N ASN A 10 -4.12 28.37 -52.38
CA ASN A 10 -4.89 29.38 -51.66
C ASN A 10 -4.28 29.58 -50.27
N LYS A 11 -3.82 30.82 -49.97
CA LYS A 11 -3.09 31.23 -48.76
C LYS A 11 -3.87 31.05 -47.43
N ILE A 12 -5.11 30.59 -47.49
CA ILE A 12 -6.02 30.44 -46.35
C ILE A 12 -5.77 29.12 -45.58
N HIS A 13 -5.19 28.11 -46.22
CA HIS A 13 -4.90 26.84 -45.53
C HIS A 13 -3.68 26.87 -44.61
N LEU A 14 -2.74 27.81 -44.80
CA LEU A 14 -1.53 27.86 -43.97
C LEU A 14 -1.78 28.41 -42.56
N MET A 15 -2.91 29.08 -42.33
CA MET A 15 -3.20 29.71 -41.03
C MET A 15 -4.01 28.80 -40.08
N PHE A 16 -4.61 27.72 -40.58
CA PHE A 16 -5.36 26.76 -39.75
C PHE A 16 -4.54 25.57 -39.25
N VAL A 17 -3.35 25.33 -39.83
CA VAL A 17 -2.47 24.23 -39.39
C VAL A 17 -1.63 24.61 -38.16
N GLY A 18 -1.44 25.92 -37.89
CA GLY A 18 -0.69 26.41 -36.73
C GLY A 18 -1.45 26.42 -35.40
N VAL A 19 -2.79 26.30 -35.40
CA VAL A 19 -3.63 26.42 -34.20
C VAL A 19 -4.07 25.07 -33.63
N ILE A 20 -3.97 23.99 -34.42
CA ILE A 20 -4.44 22.66 -33.99
C ILE A 20 -3.37 21.90 -33.17
N ILE A 21 -2.10 22.30 -33.24
CA ILE A 21 -1.01 21.59 -32.53
C ILE A 21 -0.82 22.11 -31.09
N THR A 22 -1.34 23.28 -30.72
CA THR A 22 -1.17 23.85 -29.38
C THR A 22 -2.23 23.42 -28.36
N LEU A 23 -3.31 22.74 -28.76
CA LEU A 23 -4.42 22.40 -27.85
C LEU A 23 -4.39 20.96 -27.30
N SER A 24 -3.45 20.11 -27.73
CA SER A 24 -3.40 18.69 -27.32
C SER A 24 -2.55 18.41 -26.07
N MET A 25 -1.99 19.43 -25.41
CA MET A 25 -1.14 19.26 -24.21
C MET A 25 -1.83 19.71 -22.91
N ILE A 26 -3.15 19.54 -22.79
CA ILE A 26 -3.78 19.50 -21.47
C ILE A 26 -3.82 18.03 -21.03
N MET A 27 -2.63 17.43 -20.92
CA MET A 27 -2.48 16.17 -20.21
C MET A 27 -2.65 16.55 -18.74
N SER A 28 -3.86 16.39 -18.22
CA SER A 28 -4.10 16.48 -16.79
C SER A 28 -3.06 15.58 -16.10
N PRO A 29 -2.32 16.04 -15.08
CA PRO A 29 -1.59 15.11 -14.26
C PRO A 29 -2.65 14.20 -13.64
N ILE A 30 -2.80 13.00 -14.20
CA ILE A 30 -3.40 11.89 -13.46
C ILE A 30 -2.49 11.78 -12.25
N LEU A 31 -3.00 12.18 -11.09
CA LEU A 31 -2.33 11.99 -9.82
C LEU A 31 -2.16 10.47 -9.67
N GLN A 32 -1.04 9.94 -10.15
CA GLN A 32 -0.59 8.58 -9.84
C GLN A 32 -0.23 8.60 -8.36
N MET A 33 -1.25 8.34 -7.55
CA MET A 33 -1.09 8.14 -6.12
C MET A 33 -0.47 6.77 -5.94
N SER A 34 0.86 6.67 -5.95
CA SER A 34 1.52 5.37 -5.77
C SER A 34 1.18 4.83 -4.38
N TYR A 35 0.23 3.90 -4.31
CA TYR A 35 -0.19 3.27 -3.08
C TYR A 35 0.78 2.14 -2.74
N ALA A 36 1.93 2.45 -2.14
CA ALA A 36 2.82 1.41 -1.63
C ALA A 36 2.19 0.64 -0.44
N HIS A 37 1.10 1.17 0.13
CA HIS A 37 0.43 0.65 1.32
C HIS A 37 -1.05 0.39 1.04
N GLN A 38 -1.63 -0.55 1.78
CA GLN A 38 -3.06 -0.82 1.77
C GLN A 38 -3.79 0.14 2.70
N ARG A 39 -4.85 0.77 2.21
CA ARG A 39 -5.72 1.65 2.98
C ARG A 39 -7.06 1.00 3.19
N ALA A 40 -7.57 1.08 4.40
CA ALA A 40 -8.90 0.60 4.73
C ALA A 40 -9.63 1.63 5.60
N LEU A 41 -10.82 2.00 5.15
CA LEU A 41 -11.74 2.84 5.91
C LEU A 41 -12.68 1.94 6.69
N TYR A 42 -12.69 2.07 8.01
CA TYR A 42 -13.58 1.37 8.91
C TYR A 42 -14.51 2.35 9.61
N GLU A 43 -15.75 1.94 9.87
CA GLU A 43 -16.56 2.48 10.95
C GLU A 43 -16.46 1.54 12.14
N ILE A 44 -15.99 2.05 13.28
CA ILE A 44 -15.83 1.32 14.53
C ILE A 44 -16.64 2.05 15.59
N ASN A 45 -17.71 1.42 16.07
CA ASN A 45 -18.65 2.00 17.04
C ASN A 45 -19.17 3.40 16.63
N GLY A 46 -19.59 3.53 15.36
CA GLY A 46 -20.15 4.75 14.80
C GLY A 46 -19.13 5.86 14.51
N LYS A 47 -17.83 5.58 14.57
CA LYS A 47 -16.77 6.54 14.22
C LYS A 47 -15.90 5.99 13.10
N ASP A 48 -15.52 6.86 12.17
CA ASP A 48 -14.68 6.47 11.03
C ASP A 48 -13.19 6.49 11.40
N TYR A 49 -12.47 5.46 10.96
CA TYR A 49 -11.04 5.25 11.12
C TYR A 49 -10.44 4.92 9.75
N LEU A 50 -9.40 5.64 9.35
CA LEU A 50 -8.59 5.27 8.20
C LEU A 50 -7.31 4.61 8.69
N PHE A 51 -7.15 3.33 8.35
CA PHE A 51 -5.91 2.60 8.59
C PHE A 51 -5.13 2.46 7.29
N VAL A 52 -3.82 2.65 7.38
CA VAL A 52 -2.85 2.44 6.30
C VAL A 52 -1.86 1.40 6.77
N ILE A 53 -1.77 0.28 6.07
CA ILE A 53 -0.99 -0.90 6.43
C ILE A 53 0.08 -1.13 5.38
N GLY A 54 1.30 -1.41 5.81
CA GLY A 54 2.39 -1.77 4.93
C GLY A 54 3.59 -2.30 5.69
N SER A 55 4.76 -2.13 5.10
CA SER A 55 6.03 -2.49 5.71
C SER A 55 6.98 -1.30 5.77
N ALA A 56 7.86 -1.28 6.78
CA ALA A 56 8.77 -0.15 6.99
C ALA A 56 9.77 0.04 5.83
N ASN A 57 10.17 -1.06 5.18
CA ASN A 57 11.05 -1.05 4.03
C ASN A 57 10.38 -1.73 2.83
N GLU A 58 10.02 -0.95 1.82
CA GLU A 58 9.35 -1.42 0.59
C GLU A 58 10.20 -1.09 -0.65
N PRO A 59 10.38 -2.02 -1.61
CA PRO A 59 9.89 -3.40 -1.59
C PRO A 59 10.57 -4.25 -0.51
N LEU A 60 9.86 -5.27 -0.02
CA LEU A 60 10.41 -6.21 0.95
C LEU A 60 11.30 -7.21 0.23
N TYR A 61 12.48 -7.45 0.76
CA TYR A 61 13.33 -8.53 0.31
C TYR A 61 13.64 -9.52 1.40
N VAL A 62 13.93 -10.76 1.00
CA VAL A 62 14.49 -11.77 1.88
C VAL A 62 15.78 -11.25 2.54
N ASP A 63 15.90 -11.52 3.83
CA ASP A 63 16.94 -11.12 4.78
C ASP A 63 17.10 -9.61 5.00
N ASP A 64 16.22 -8.78 4.44
CA ASP A 64 16.19 -7.36 4.80
C ASP A 64 15.47 -7.10 6.10
N LYS A 65 16.02 -6.14 6.85
CA LYS A 65 15.37 -5.61 8.03
C LYS A 65 14.05 -4.95 7.62
N THR A 66 12.96 -5.27 8.32
CA THR A 66 11.66 -4.62 8.14
C THR A 66 10.84 -4.64 9.43
N ALA A 67 9.65 -4.05 9.40
CA ALA A 67 8.61 -4.11 10.42
C ALA A 67 7.24 -3.98 9.74
N ALA A 68 6.17 -4.52 10.35
CA ALA A 68 4.81 -4.24 9.92
C ALA A 68 4.42 -2.84 10.40
N THR A 69 3.81 -2.04 9.54
CA THR A 69 3.43 -0.66 9.83
C THR A 69 1.91 -0.48 9.86
N LEU A 70 1.45 0.37 10.78
CA LEU A 70 0.07 0.85 10.85
C LEU A 70 0.10 2.37 11.01
N ASP A 71 -0.43 3.09 10.04
CA ASP A 71 -0.79 4.50 10.23
C ASP A 71 -2.29 4.58 10.50
N ALA A 72 -2.68 5.40 11.48
CA ALA A 72 -4.06 5.55 11.88
C ALA A 72 -4.50 7.00 11.90
N TYR A 73 -5.65 7.26 11.27
CA TYR A 73 -6.19 8.61 11.13
C TYR A 73 -7.68 8.68 11.41
N TRP A 74 -8.11 9.79 12.00
CA TRP A 74 -9.46 10.32 11.85
C TRP A 74 -9.57 10.93 10.45
N PRO A 75 -10.36 10.34 9.55
CA PRO A 75 -10.38 10.76 8.15
C PRO A 75 -11.12 12.08 7.94
N ASN A 76 -10.77 12.80 6.87
CA ASN A 76 -11.60 13.89 6.37
C ASN A 76 -12.91 13.34 5.78
N ALA A 77 -14.07 13.84 6.20
CA ALA A 77 -15.38 13.33 5.75
C ALA A 77 -15.66 13.51 4.24
N SER A 78 -15.03 14.48 3.58
CA SER A 78 -15.18 14.74 2.13
C SER A 78 -14.23 13.91 1.27
N ASP A 79 -13.15 13.38 1.84
CA ASP A 79 -12.17 12.52 1.16
C ASP A 79 -11.60 11.48 2.14
N PRO A 80 -12.43 10.51 2.59
CA PRO A 80 -12.14 9.71 3.77
C PRO A 80 -11.10 8.60 3.55
N THR A 81 -10.75 8.29 2.30
CA THR A 81 -9.73 7.31 1.96
C THR A 81 -8.36 7.94 1.68
N ASN A 82 -8.27 9.27 1.75
CA ASN A 82 -7.06 10.01 1.51
C ASN A 82 -6.40 10.46 2.81
N SER A 83 -5.36 9.74 3.25
CA SER A 83 -4.60 10.08 4.46
C SER A 83 -3.91 11.45 4.40
N ARG A 84 -3.81 12.07 3.22
CA ARG A 84 -3.23 13.40 3.01
C ARG A 84 -4.29 14.49 2.82
N ALA A 85 -5.58 14.16 2.89
CA ALA A 85 -6.65 15.14 2.77
C ALA A 85 -6.57 16.16 3.92
N ASN A 86 -6.84 17.43 3.61
CA ASN A 86 -6.84 18.50 4.60
C ASN A 86 -7.85 18.20 5.71
N GLY A 87 -7.45 18.32 6.97
CA GLY A 87 -8.30 18.03 8.12
C GLY A 87 -8.24 16.58 8.61
N THR A 88 -7.60 15.66 7.89
CA THR A 88 -7.24 14.33 8.42
C THR A 88 -6.34 14.49 9.64
N GLN A 89 -6.64 13.81 10.74
CA GLN A 89 -5.90 13.92 12.01
C GLN A 89 -5.29 12.56 12.40
N PRO A 90 -4.02 12.51 12.82
CA PRO A 90 -3.42 11.26 13.30
C PRO A 90 -4.06 10.81 14.62
N ILE A 91 -4.18 9.49 14.81
CA ILE A 91 -4.70 8.86 16.03
C ILE A 91 -3.52 8.38 16.87
N THR A 92 -3.48 8.76 18.15
CA THR A 92 -2.52 8.24 19.12
C THR A 92 -3.20 7.33 20.15
N GLY A 93 -2.42 6.54 20.90
CA GLY A 93 -2.93 5.65 21.95
C GLY A 93 -3.29 4.23 21.49
N LEU A 94 -3.27 3.93 20.19
CA LEU A 94 -3.58 2.59 19.67
C LEU A 94 -2.56 1.52 20.07
N GLU A 95 -1.33 1.90 20.41
CA GLU A 95 -0.28 1.01 20.93
C GLU A 95 -0.73 0.24 22.19
N ASN A 96 -1.65 0.82 22.96
CA ASN A 96 -2.19 0.19 24.18
C ASN A 96 -3.46 -0.64 23.91
N MET A 97 -3.97 -0.60 22.68
CA MET A 97 -5.29 -1.14 22.30
C MET A 97 -5.16 -2.28 21.29
N LEU A 98 -4.15 -2.21 20.43
CA LEU A 98 -3.96 -3.09 19.29
C LEU A 98 -2.60 -3.79 19.35
N LYS A 99 -2.56 -4.98 18.76
CA LYS A 99 -1.36 -5.76 18.50
C LYS A 99 -1.33 -6.14 17.03
N VAL A 100 -0.16 -6.58 16.58
CA VAL A 100 0.02 -7.16 15.26
C VAL A 100 0.54 -8.58 15.39
N GLU A 101 -0.09 -9.49 14.66
CA GLU A 101 0.42 -10.82 14.38
C GLU A 101 0.86 -10.87 12.91
N ILE A 102 2.12 -11.22 12.69
CA ILE A 102 2.71 -11.42 11.37
C ILE A 102 2.65 -12.90 11.07
N LEU A 103 1.98 -13.28 9.98
CA LEU A 103 1.82 -14.67 9.56
C LEU A 103 2.54 -14.92 8.24
N ALA A 104 3.22 -16.06 8.14
CA ALA A 104 3.88 -16.54 6.94
C ALA A 104 3.71 -18.07 6.86
N GLY A 105 2.74 -18.54 6.08
CA GLY A 105 2.38 -19.96 6.00
C GLY A 105 1.88 -20.50 7.34
N ASP A 106 2.56 -21.51 7.89
CA ASP A 106 2.26 -22.12 9.20
C ASP A 106 2.96 -21.43 10.37
N LYS A 107 3.74 -20.37 10.11
CA LYS A 107 4.49 -19.62 11.12
C LYS A 107 3.79 -18.30 11.45
N ASN A 108 3.87 -17.90 12.70
CA ASN A 108 3.43 -16.60 13.16
C ASN A 108 4.42 -15.98 14.15
N MET A 109 4.39 -14.66 14.23
CA MET A 109 5.07 -13.87 15.24
C MET A 109 4.12 -12.79 15.74
N THR A 110 3.83 -12.79 17.03
CA THR A 110 3.07 -11.72 17.67
C THR A 110 4.01 -10.61 18.12
N SER A 111 3.60 -9.37 17.90
CA SER A 111 4.32 -8.19 18.34
C SER A 111 3.37 -7.12 18.90
N ASN A 112 3.85 -6.35 19.86
CA ASN A 112 3.18 -5.10 20.22
C ASN A 112 3.35 -4.08 19.08
N LEU A 113 2.48 -3.08 19.05
CA LEU A 113 2.66 -1.92 18.17
C LEU A 113 3.31 -0.81 19.00
N ASP A 114 4.47 -0.33 18.56
CA ASP A 114 5.15 0.80 19.18
C ASP A 114 5.00 2.06 18.33
N PRO A 115 4.82 3.26 18.92
CA PRO A 115 4.80 4.50 18.16
C PRO A 115 6.11 4.71 17.39
N ALA A 116 6.02 5.00 16.10
CA ALA A 116 7.17 5.30 15.26
C ALA A 116 7.85 6.62 15.70
N PHE A 117 9.17 6.62 15.74
CA PHE A 117 9.92 7.78 16.23
C PHE A 117 9.74 9.00 15.33
N GLY A 118 9.17 10.08 15.89
CA GLY A 118 8.97 11.34 15.18
C GLY A 118 7.76 11.36 14.23
N GLU A 119 7.00 10.27 14.14
CA GLU A 119 5.86 10.13 13.23
C GLU A 119 4.55 9.92 14.01
N VAL A 120 3.78 11.00 14.18
CA VAL A 120 2.55 10.97 14.97
C VAL A 120 1.47 10.16 14.26
N GLY A 121 0.88 9.19 14.97
CA GLY A 121 -0.16 8.30 14.45
C GLY A 121 0.34 7.16 13.57
N LYS A 122 1.66 6.95 13.54
CA LYS A 122 2.28 5.79 12.93
C LYS A 122 2.81 4.85 14.00
N TYR A 123 2.66 3.56 13.72
CA TYR A 123 3.00 2.46 14.60
C TYR A 123 3.78 1.40 13.83
N GLU A 124 4.72 0.76 14.52
CA GLU A 124 5.54 -0.30 13.96
C GLU A 124 5.54 -1.51 14.89
N SER A 125 5.60 -2.71 14.30
CA SER A 125 5.91 -3.93 15.03
C SER A 125 7.38 -3.93 15.49
N GLU A 126 7.72 -4.93 16.30
CA GLU A 126 9.11 -5.38 16.42
C GLU A 126 9.72 -5.63 15.05
N THR A 127 10.98 -5.27 14.91
CA THR A 127 11.77 -5.53 13.71
C THR A 127 11.89 -7.03 13.46
N PHE A 128 11.72 -7.45 12.21
CA PHE A 128 12.00 -8.81 11.76
C PHE A 128 12.70 -8.83 10.40
N TYR A 129 13.09 -10.03 9.97
CA TYR A 129 13.77 -10.28 8.70
C TYR A 129 13.01 -11.40 7.98
N PRO A 130 12.36 -11.15 6.84
CA PRO A 130 11.74 -12.21 6.05
C PRO A 130 12.80 -13.20 5.61
N THR A 131 12.68 -14.48 5.97
CA THR A 131 13.68 -15.49 5.59
C THR A 131 13.31 -16.26 4.33
N VAL A 132 12.09 -16.05 3.83
CA VAL A 132 11.53 -16.70 2.64
C VAL A 132 10.68 -15.71 1.86
N ALA A 133 10.75 -15.77 0.53
CA ALA A 133 9.86 -15.05 -0.37
C ALA A 133 8.49 -15.75 -0.39
N THR A 134 7.53 -15.27 0.41
CA THR A 134 6.20 -15.86 0.53
C THR A 134 5.16 -14.78 0.85
N THR A 135 3.89 -15.15 0.82
CA THR A 135 2.81 -14.26 1.26
C THR A 135 2.87 -14.08 2.77
N PHE A 136 2.89 -12.82 3.19
CA PHE A 136 2.77 -12.37 4.55
C PHE A 136 1.37 -11.81 4.78
N ASP A 137 0.82 -12.14 5.94
CA ASP A 137 -0.38 -11.52 6.46
C ASP A 137 -0.04 -10.71 7.72
N TYR A 138 -0.62 -9.51 7.83
CA TYR A 138 -0.60 -8.71 9.04
C TYR A 138 -2.00 -8.70 9.63
N ARG A 139 -2.18 -9.43 10.73
CA ARG A 139 -3.40 -9.41 11.52
C ARG A 139 -3.30 -8.35 12.60
N ILE A 140 -4.11 -7.31 12.49
CA ILE A 140 -4.23 -6.24 13.47
C ILE A 140 -5.44 -6.55 14.34
N TYR A 141 -5.21 -6.74 15.63
CA TYR A 141 -6.26 -7.19 16.54
C TYR A 141 -6.14 -6.58 17.93
N GLY A 142 -7.27 -6.48 18.62
CA GLY A 142 -7.36 -5.94 19.97
C GLY A 142 -8.73 -5.33 20.27
N ASN A 143 -8.75 -4.27 21.07
CA ASN A 143 -9.97 -3.62 21.50
C ASN A 143 -9.83 -2.09 21.44
N ILE A 144 -10.58 -1.45 20.55
CA ILE A 144 -10.58 0.01 20.38
C ILE A 144 -11.78 0.56 21.15
N ASN A 145 -11.52 1.20 22.30
CA ASN A 145 -12.54 1.85 23.15
C ASN A 145 -13.76 0.97 23.47
N GLY A 146 -13.53 -0.30 23.82
CA GLY A 146 -14.58 -1.27 24.15
C GLY A 146 -15.04 -2.12 22.96
N THR A 147 -14.64 -1.80 21.72
CA THR A 147 -15.04 -2.56 20.52
C THR A 147 -13.93 -3.50 20.07
N ASN A 148 -14.24 -4.79 19.97
CA ASN A 148 -13.27 -5.76 19.46
C ASN A 148 -12.98 -5.50 17.98
N PHE A 149 -11.70 -5.43 17.65
CA PHE A 149 -11.21 -5.24 16.29
C PHE A 149 -10.27 -6.39 15.97
N ASP A 150 -10.46 -7.06 14.85
CA ASP A 150 -9.64 -8.20 14.42
C ASP A 150 -9.72 -8.30 12.89
N VAL A 151 -8.68 -7.83 12.21
CA VAL A 151 -8.64 -7.79 10.75
C VAL A 151 -7.26 -8.20 10.23
N THR A 152 -7.26 -9.00 9.19
CA THR A 152 -6.06 -9.45 8.50
C THR A 152 -5.90 -8.74 7.15
N PHE A 153 -4.68 -8.27 6.89
CA PHE A 153 -4.26 -7.66 5.64
C PHE A 153 -3.19 -8.55 5.00
N SER A 154 -3.43 -9.00 3.77
CA SER A 154 -2.49 -9.83 3.03
C SER A 154 -1.65 -8.98 2.08
N CYS A 155 -0.34 -9.20 2.07
CA CYS A 155 0.51 -8.61 1.05
C CYS A 155 0.09 -9.11 -0.34
N GLN A 156 0.45 -8.35 -1.36
CA GLN A 156 0.17 -8.68 -2.75
C GLN A 156 1.46 -8.78 -3.54
N PRO A 157 1.67 -9.81 -4.39
CA PRO A 157 2.89 -9.96 -5.18
C PRO A 157 3.18 -8.77 -6.10
N SER A 158 2.14 -8.12 -6.63
CA SER A 158 2.30 -6.92 -7.46
C SER A 158 2.38 -5.63 -6.62
N GLY A 159 2.00 -5.69 -5.34
CA GLY A 159 1.87 -4.55 -4.43
C GLY A 159 1.12 -3.35 -5.04
N GLY A 160 1.23 -2.21 -4.38
CA GLY A 160 1.07 -0.95 -5.09
C GLY A 160 -0.37 -0.54 -5.41
N GLU A 161 -0.49 0.36 -6.39
CA GLU A 161 -1.75 0.81 -7.01
C GLU A 161 -2.51 -0.30 -7.74
N SER A 162 -1.80 -1.38 -8.10
CA SER A 162 -2.38 -2.48 -8.87
C SER A 162 -3.33 -3.36 -8.06
N ALA A 163 -3.32 -3.19 -6.74
CA ALA A 163 -4.20 -3.88 -5.83
C ALA A 163 -5.67 -3.56 -6.11
N PRO A 164 -6.55 -4.58 -6.11
CA PRO A 164 -7.99 -4.36 -6.27
C PRO A 164 -8.53 -3.39 -5.21
N SER A 165 -9.28 -2.38 -5.66
CA SER A 165 -10.03 -1.52 -4.75
C SER A 165 -11.45 -2.07 -4.54
N ASP A 166 -11.99 -1.81 -3.36
CA ASP A 166 -13.33 -2.19 -2.97
C ASP A 166 -13.97 -1.05 -2.17
N ASN A 167 -15.05 -0.47 -2.71
CA ASN A 167 -15.82 0.59 -2.05
C ASN A 167 -17.16 0.06 -1.50
N SER A 168 -17.30 -1.26 -1.38
CA SER A 168 -18.47 -1.87 -0.76
C SER A 168 -18.39 -1.81 0.77
N THR A 169 -19.57 -1.71 1.38
CA THR A 169 -19.74 -1.83 2.83
C THR A 169 -19.77 -3.31 3.20
N VAL A 170 -18.84 -3.74 4.06
CA VAL A 170 -18.72 -5.12 4.52
C VAL A 170 -18.75 -5.14 6.05
N ASP A 171 -19.72 -5.84 6.62
CA ASP A 171 -19.78 -6.12 8.05
C ASP A 171 -18.65 -7.09 8.42
N ILE A 172 -17.72 -6.63 9.27
CA ILE A 172 -16.57 -7.43 9.70
C ILE A 172 -16.89 -8.17 11.00
N SER A 173 -17.41 -7.44 11.98
CA SER A 173 -17.82 -7.96 13.28
C SER A 173 -18.83 -7.01 13.93
N GLU A 174 -19.29 -7.32 15.14
CA GLU A 174 -20.17 -6.44 15.90
C GLU A 174 -19.53 -5.03 16.03
N ASN A 175 -20.26 -4.01 15.58
CA ASN A 175 -19.84 -2.61 15.57
C ASN A 175 -18.55 -2.30 14.77
N VAL A 176 -18.13 -3.17 13.84
CA VAL A 176 -17.01 -2.93 12.93
C VAL A 176 -17.46 -3.19 11.49
N VAL A 177 -17.40 -2.14 10.67
CA VAL A 177 -17.80 -2.18 9.27
C VAL A 177 -16.67 -1.63 8.41
N ARG A 178 -16.23 -2.36 7.39
CA ARG A 178 -15.33 -1.82 6.36
C ARG A 178 -16.16 -1.07 5.33
N LYS A 179 -15.82 0.18 5.05
CA LYS A 179 -16.47 1.04 4.05
C LYS A 179 -15.68 1.15 2.75
N ALA A 180 -14.36 0.99 2.82
CA ALA A 180 -13.50 1.03 1.64
C ALA A 180 -12.18 0.28 1.88
N LEU A 181 -11.58 -0.18 0.78
CA LEU A 181 -10.27 -0.81 0.69
C LEU A 181 -9.58 -0.33 -0.60
N GLN A 182 -8.36 0.18 -0.51
CA GLN A 182 -7.61 0.72 -1.66
C GLN A 182 -6.12 0.44 -1.51
N GLY A 183 -5.44 0.16 -2.62
CA GLY A 183 -3.99 -0.10 -2.60
C GLY A 183 -3.62 -1.44 -1.95
N GLY A 184 -2.33 -1.73 -1.94
CA GLY A 184 -1.76 -2.97 -1.41
C GLY A 184 -0.29 -2.76 -1.08
N PHE A 185 0.23 -3.56 -0.16
CA PHE A 185 1.67 -3.62 0.14
C PHE A 185 2.30 -4.87 -0.47
N GLY A 186 3.59 -4.78 -0.81
CA GLY A 186 4.31 -5.86 -1.49
C GLY A 186 4.56 -7.07 -0.58
N CYS A 187 4.67 -8.26 -1.16
CA CYS A 187 5.19 -9.43 -0.44
C CYS A 187 6.73 -9.44 -0.47
N PRO A 188 7.40 -10.12 0.48
CA PRO A 188 8.83 -10.39 0.38
C PRO A 188 9.22 -11.06 -0.93
N GLU A 189 10.22 -10.49 -1.59
CA GLU A 189 10.81 -10.97 -2.84
C GLU A 189 12.23 -11.50 -2.63
N ASP A 190 12.66 -12.40 -3.51
CA ASP A 190 14.05 -12.83 -3.55
C ASP A 190 14.97 -11.68 -3.97
N ARG A 191 16.19 -11.68 -3.45
CA ARG A 191 17.20 -10.69 -3.84
C ARG A 191 17.91 -11.11 -5.11
N THR A 192 18.20 -10.12 -5.95
CA THR A 192 19.14 -10.31 -7.07
C THR A 192 20.55 -9.98 -6.60
N GLY A 193 21.44 -10.97 -6.59
CA GLY A 193 22.86 -10.79 -6.27
C GLY A 193 23.69 -10.34 -7.46
N PHE A 194 24.71 -9.53 -7.20
CA PHE A 194 25.76 -9.18 -8.16
C PHE A 194 27.06 -8.77 -7.42
N PRO A 195 28.26 -9.15 -7.89
CA PRO A 195 28.54 -9.96 -9.09
C PRO A 195 28.19 -11.44 -8.94
N GLU A 196 28.08 -11.91 -7.69
CA GLU A 196 27.68 -13.28 -7.37
C GLU A 196 26.18 -13.36 -7.11
N PRO A 197 25.52 -14.50 -7.39
CA PRO A 197 24.14 -14.74 -7.00
C PRO A 197 23.93 -14.53 -5.50
N TYR A 198 22.74 -14.08 -5.13
CA TYR A 198 22.36 -13.97 -3.73
C TYR A 198 22.03 -15.35 -3.18
N ILE A 199 22.49 -15.65 -1.96
CA ILE A 199 22.13 -16.85 -1.21
C ILE A 199 21.54 -16.38 0.11
N SER A 200 20.32 -16.80 0.42
CA SER A 200 19.64 -16.40 1.65
C SER A 200 20.29 -17.02 2.89
N GLN A 201 20.10 -16.40 4.06
CA GLN A 201 20.59 -16.97 5.32
C GLN A 201 19.95 -18.33 5.62
N LEU A 202 18.68 -18.52 5.23
CA LEU A 202 18.00 -19.80 5.36
C LEU A 202 18.66 -20.89 4.51
N GLU A 203 19.01 -20.58 3.26
CA GLU A 203 19.67 -21.51 2.36
C GLU A 203 21.06 -21.91 2.88
N ILE A 204 21.84 -20.94 3.38
CA ILE A 204 23.13 -21.22 4.03
C ILE A 204 22.94 -22.18 5.22
N ALA A 205 21.97 -21.92 6.09
CA ALA A 205 21.70 -22.78 7.25
C ALA A 205 21.30 -24.20 6.84
N GLN A 206 20.50 -24.34 5.77
CA GLN A 206 20.11 -25.65 5.24
C GLN A 206 21.30 -26.42 4.66
N GLU A 207 22.22 -25.77 3.96
CA GLU A 207 23.42 -26.43 3.42
C GLU A 207 24.38 -26.87 4.51
N LEU A 208 24.59 -26.05 5.55
CA LEU A 208 25.43 -26.42 6.70
C LEU A 208 24.87 -27.63 7.46
N ASN A 209 23.56 -27.69 7.65
CA ASN A 209 22.90 -28.82 8.33
C ASN A 209 22.90 -30.12 7.52
N LYS A 210 23.13 -30.08 6.19
CA LYS A 210 23.30 -31.29 5.36
C LYS A 210 24.68 -31.93 5.53
N THR A 211 25.64 -31.18 6.04
CA THR A 211 27.03 -31.64 6.23
C THR A 211 27.31 -32.23 7.61
N GLU A 212 26.32 -32.24 8.52
CA GLU A 212 26.33 -32.96 9.80
C GLU A 212 25.68 -34.34 9.69
#